data_AF-A0A646QJ62-F1
#
_entry.id   AF-A0A646QJ62-F1
#
_cell.length_a   1.000
_cell.length_b   1.000
_cell.length_c   1.000
_cell.angle_alpha   90.00
_cell.angle_beta   90.00
_cell.angle_gamma   90.00
#
_symmetry.space_group_name_H-M   'P 1'
#
loop_
_entity.id
_entity.type
_entity.pdbx_description
1 polymer ?
#
loop_
_entity_poly.entity_id
_entity_poly.type
_entity_poly.pdbx_seq_one_letter_code
_entity_poly.pdbx_strand_id
1 'polypeptide(L)'
;MNSSLPSFVIIFLLFVFDQSCSQTFDEHDFYYQRTENVISSETEISSERNDDVDHSLKDSKHGVKMGVSNSDCDDGKANLEVDWDESPINYTCYTPKERLLIDKNQPPALECEDISTDYVPQHYCMSTKIEYDTPLPTHAGHRPLWAMFGEYKFLPPQRWSHNIEHGSVVMLYHPCAHPHEVDKLRKIVTGCIRKHVISPYNLVPEDYPLVLMTWGCRLKMSQVDEKVVKHYIKEHALHGPEGHLSKEGQYTHLLLTKASIPEGSTFDDDVLCP
;
A
#
# COMPACT_ATOMS: atom_id res chain seq x y z
N MET A 1 17.53 73.90 -21.19
CA MET A 1 18.48 73.57 -22.27
C MET A 1 18.68 72.06 -22.20
N ASN A 2 17.76 71.27 -22.75
CA ASN A 2 17.80 70.66 -24.08
C ASN A 2 19.09 69.85 -24.35
N SER A 3 18.98 68.52 -24.28
CA SER A 3 19.85 67.61 -25.01
C SER A 3 19.02 66.42 -25.51
N SER A 4 18.86 66.40 -26.83
CA SER A 4 18.07 65.51 -27.67
C SER A 4 18.72 64.14 -27.87
N LEU A 5 17.89 63.09 -27.88
CA LEU A 5 18.20 61.75 -28.39
C LEU A 5 18.20 61.75 -29.94
N PRO A 6 19.07 60.96 -30.62
CA PRO A 6 18.90 60.68 -32.03
C PRO A 6 18.23 59.32 -32.28
N SER A 7 17.36 59.34 -33.28
CA SER A 7 16.57 58.25 -33.85
C SER A 7 17.42 57.18 -34.54
N PHE A 8 16.96 55.92 -34.51
CA PHE A 8 17.31 54.93 -35.53
C PHE A 8 16.08 54.25 -36.10
N VAL A 9 16.16 54.07 -37.42
CA VAL A 9 15.14 53.75 -38.40
C VAL A 9 14.76 52.27 -38.34
N ILE A 10 13.45 51.99 -38.34
CA ILE A 10 12.88 50.63 -38.43
C ILE A 10 12.63 50.32 -39.91
N ILE A 11 13.25 49.26 -40.42
CA ILE A 11 13.00 48.72 -41.76
C ILE A 11 11.80 47.77 -41.67
N PHE A 12 10.72 48.10 -42.39
CA PHE A 12 9.57 47.23 -42.63
C PHE A 12 9.92 46.22 -43.73
N LEU A 13 9.88 44.93 -43.41
CA LEU A 13 9.79 43.85 -44.39
C LEU A 13 8.35 43.34 -44.39
N LEU A 14 7.65 43.64 -45.48
CA LEU A 14 6.35 43.07 -45.83
C LEU A 14 6.55 41.61 -46.23
N PHE A 15 5.86 40.68 -45.56
CA PHE A 15 5.50 39.39 -46.15
C PHE A 15 3.99 39.19 -46.05
N VAL A 16 3.48 38.65 -47.15
CA VAL A 16 2.09 38.57 -47.59
C VAL A 16 1.30 37.56 -46.75
N PHE A 17 0.02 37.87 -46.52
CA PHE A 17 -0.99 37.01 -45.89
C PHE A 17 -1.24 35.74 -46.70
N ASP A 18 -1.54 34.62 -46.01
CA ASP A 18 -2.69 33.82 -46.43
C ASP A 18 -3.47 33.27 -45.23
N GLN A 19 -4.78 33.32 -45.37
CA GLN A 19 -5.82 33.10 -44.38
C GLN A 19 -6.37 31.68 -44.59
N SER A 20 -6.14 30.76 -43.66
CA SER A 20 -7.05 29.61 -43.48
C SER A 20 -6.76 28.85 -42.19
N CYS A 21 -7.71 28.94 -41.25
CA CYS A 21 -8.37 27.83 -40.57
C CYS A 21 -8.54 28.13 -39.07
N SER A 22 -9.73 28.61 -38.72
CA SER A 22 -10.28 28.61 -37.38
C SER A 22 -10.95 27.26 -37.16
N GLN A 23 -10.42 26.42 -36.27
CA GLN A 23 -11.17 25.31 -35.69
C GLN A 23 -10.83 25.15 -34.21
N THR A 24 -11.85 25.34 -33.39
CA THR A 24 -11.98 24.95 -31.98
C THR A 24 -11.85 23.43 -31.85
N PHE A 25 -11.01 22.95 -30.94
CA PHE A 25 -10.93 21.52 -30.60
C PHE A 25 -11.69 21.27 -29.30
N ASP A 26 -12.70 20.42 -29.43
CA ASP A 26 -13.61 19.92 -28.41
C ASP A 26 -12.99 18.65 -27.79
N GLU A 27 -12.95 18.55 -26.46
CA GLU A 27 -12.15 17.56 -25.70
C GLU A 27 -12.88 16.21 -25.53
N HIS A 28 -13.88 15.92 -26.36
CA HIS A 28 -14.86 14.86 -26.10
C HIS A 28 -14.81 13.62 -27.03
N ASP A 29 -13.84 13.56 -27.96
CA ASP A 29 -13.76 12.47 -28.97
C ASP A 29 -12.58 11.50 -28.80
N PHE A 30 -11.71 11.66 -27.80
CA PHE A 30 -10.56 10.74 -27.62
C PHE A 30 -10.90 9.44 -26.87
N TYR A 31 -12.13 9.31 -26.35
CA TYR A 31 -12.54 8.20 -25.49
C TYR A 31 -13.27 7.05 -26.22
N TYR A 32 -13.63 7.21 -27.50
CA TYR A 32 -14.51 6.25 -28.20
C TYR A 32 -13.86 5.47 -29.36
N GLN A 33 -12.58 5.70 -29.66
CA GLN A 33 -11.87 5.00 -30.76
C GLN A 33 -10.95 3.85 -30.30
N ARG A 34 -10.95 3.48 -29.02
CA ARG A 34 -10.15 2.34 -28.53
C ARG A 34 -10.96 1.07 -28.27
N THR A 35 -12.28 1.11 -28.42
CA THR A 35 -13.20 0.02 -28.02
C THR A 35 -13.65 -0.91 -29.15
N GLU A 36 -13.20 -0.72 -30.40
CA GLU A 36 -13.64 -1.57 -31.52
C GLU A 36 -12.56 -2.50 -32.13
N ASN A 37 -11.37 -2.60 -31.54
CA ASN A 37 -10.30 -3.49 -32.03
C ASN A 37 -9.90 -4.61 -31.06
N VAL A 38 -10.78 -4.98 -30.12
CA VAL A 38 -10.54 -6.08 -29.15
C VAL A 38 -11.59 -7.18 -29.31
N ILE A 39 -11.76 -7.71 -30.52
CA ILE A 39 -12.42 -9.01 -30.75
C ILE A 39 -11.70 -9.69 -31.92
N SER A 40 -10.58 -10.35 -31.62
CA SER A 40 -10.11 -11.61 -32.25
C SER A 40 -8.59 -11.78 -32.04
N SER A 41 -8.19 -12.12 -30.82
CA SER A 41 -6.99 -12.94 -30.62
C SER A 41 -7.02 -13.50 -29.20
N GLU A 42 -7.59 -14.69 -29.06
CA GLU A 42 -7.22 -15.61 -28.00
C GLU A 42 -5.75 -15.96 -28.21
N THR A 43 -4.86 -15.13 -27.68
CA THR A 43 -3.46 -15.50 -27.46
C THR A 43 -3.36 -15.90 -26.01
N GLU A 44 -3.14 -17.21 -25.82
CA GLU A 44 -2.66 -17.83 -24.60
C GLU A 44 -1.68 -16.91 -23.87
N ILE A 45 -2.10 -16.34 -22.75
CA ILE A 45 -1.18 -15.73 -21.80
C ILE A 45 -0.41 -16.90 -21.18
N SER A 46 0.78 -17.12 -21.73
CA SER A 46 1.78 -18.05 -21.24
C SER A 46 1.92 -17.95 -19.73
N SER A 47 1.68 -19.07 -19.04
CA SER A 47 1.98 -19.35 -17.64
C SER A 47 3.48 -19.38 -17.31
N GLU A 48 4.30 -18.64 -18.05
CA GLU A 48 5.75 -18.72 -17.97
C GLU A 48 6.28 -17.72 -16.93
N ARG A 49 6.41 -18.19 -15.68
CA ARG A 49 7.47 -17.83 -14.71
C ARG A 49 7.36 -18.49 -13.32
N ASN A 50 6.60 -19.59 -13.16
CA ASN A 50 6.58 -20.38 -11.92
C ASN A 50 7.29 -21.75 -12.02
N ASP A 51 7.98 -22.01 -13.14
CA ASP A 51 8.51 -23.36 -13.41
C ASP A 51 9.86 -23.66 -12.76
N ASP A 52 10.61 -22.66 -12.29
CA ASP A 52 11.97 -22.84 -11.74
C ASP A 52 12.02 -22.78 -10.20
N VAL A 53 10.87 -22.92 -9.53
CA VAL A 53 10.82 -23.11 -8.07
C VAL A 53 10.90 -24.59 -7.78
N ASP A 54 11.83 -25.01 -6.89
CA ASP A 54 11.97 -26.39 -6.45
C ASP A 54 10.58 -27.00 -6.14
N HIS A 55 10.30 -28.19 -6.67
CA HIS A 55 9.06 -28.92 -6.42
C HIS A 55 8.75 -29.05 -4.93
N SER A 56 9.77 -29.06 -4.06
CA SER A 56 9.60 -29.10 -2.61
C SER A 56 8.91 -27.84 -2.04
N LEU A 57 8.92 -26.72 -2.76
CA LEU A 57 8.34 -25.43 -2.40
C LEU A 57 7.06 -25.09 -3.14
N LYS A 58 6.57 -25.97 -4.03
CA LYS A 58 5.30 -25.76 -4.73
C LYS A 58 4.10 -26.06 -3.83
N ASP A 59 3.09 -25.21 -3.90
CA ASP A 59 1.79 -25.33 -3.22
C ASP A 59 0.67 -25.29 -4.27
N SER A 60 -0.25 -26.24 -4.25
CA SER A 60 -1.31 -26.35 -5.25
C SER A 60 -2.38 -25.26 -5.16
N LYS A 61 -2.48 -24.59 -4.01
CA LYS A 61 -3.45 -23.53 -3.72
C LYS A 61 -2.84 -22.15 -3.98
N HIS A 62 -1.64 -21.88 -3.45
CA HIS A 62 -1.02 -20.55 -3.48
C HIS A 62 0.17 -20.44 -4.45
N GLY A 63 0.51 -21.49 -5.20
CA GLY A 63 1.68 -21.56 -6.08
C GLY A 63 2.98 -21.87 -5.34
N VAL A 64 3.33 -21.06 -4.34
CA VAL A 64 4.52 -21.25 -3.48
C VAL A 64 4.10 -21.51 -2.03
N LYS A 65 4.81 -22.41 -1.35
CA LYS A 65 4.58 -22.73 0.07
C LYS A 65 4.86 -21.52 0.95
N MET A 66 3.87 -21.17 1.75
CA MET A 66 3.98 -20.16 2.79
C MET A 66 4.87 -20.60 3.96
N GLY A 67 5.52 -19.63 4.61
CA GLY A 67 6.19 -19.82 5.90
C GLY A 67 7.41 -20.75 5.90
N VAL A 68 7.95 -21.09 4.73
CA VAL A 68 9.16 -21.89 4.55
C VAL A 68 10.27 -20.99 4.02
N SER A 69 11.28 -20.73 4.84
CA SER A 69 12.46 -19.95 4.45
C SER A 69 13.34 -20.76 3.50
N ASN A 70 13.66 -20.20 2.34
CA ASN A 70 14.50 -20.84 1.33
C ASN A 70 15.27 -19.77 0.52
N SER A 71 16.58 -19.94 0.36
CA SER A 71 17.46 -18.99 -0.34
C SER A 71 17.12 -18.78 -1.81
N ASP A 72 16.52 -19.77 -2.45
CA ASP A 72 16.22 -19.76 -3.88
C ASP A 72 14.85 -19.12 -4.15
N CYS A 73 14.03 -18.92 -3.11
CA CYS A 73 12.71 -18.31 -3.22
C CYS A 73 12.57 -17.05 -2.37
N ASP A 74 12.54 -17.20 -1.04
CA ASP A 74 12.42 -16.10 -0.08
C ASP A 74 12.97 -16.58 1.27
N ASP A 75 14.08 -15.98 1.69
CA ASP A 75 14.68 -16.20 3.01
C ASP A 75 14.46 -15.01 3.96
N GLY A 76 13.76 -13.98 3.48
CA GLY A 76 13.52 -12.73 4.19
C GLY A 76 14.76 -11.84 4.36
N LYS A 77 15.84 -12.10 3.63
CA LYS A 77 17.14 -11.42 3.78
C LYS A 77 17.78 -11.01 2.46
N ALA A 78 17.72 -11.87 1.44
CA ALA A 78 18.30 -11.64 0.14
C ALA A 78 17.29 -11.03 -0.85
N ASN A 79 17.81 -10.30 -1.84
CA ASN A 79 17.06 -9.71 -2.96
C ASN A 79 15.90 -8.79 -2.52
N LEU A 80 15.99 -8.17 -1.34
CA LEU A 80 14.93 -7.31 -0.79
C LEU A 80 14.68 -6.05 -1.63
N GLU A 81 15.66 -5.64 -2.43
CA GLU A 81 15.59 -4.53 -3.37
C GLU A 81 14.50 -4.70 -4.45
N VAL A 82 14.04 -5.93 -4.67
CA VAL A 82 12.92 -6.21 -5.58
C VAL A 82 11.60 -5.61 -5.06
N ASP A 83 11.41 -5.61 -3.74
CA ASP A 83 10.23 -5.03 -3.10
C ASP A 83 10.44 -3.54 -2.77
N TRP A 84 11.67 -3.17 -2.43
CA TRP A 84 12.01 -1.80 -2.03
C TRP A 84 13.51 -1.52 -2.07
N ASP A 85 13.89 -0.42 -2.73
CA ASP A 85 15.25 0.05 -3.00
C ASP A 85 16.00 0.68 -1.81
N GLU A 86 15.61 0.37 -0.57
CA GLU A 86 16.12 1.00 0.67
C GLU A 86 15.94 2.53 0.77
N SER A 87 15.21 3.15 -0.17
CA SER A 87 15.03 4.60 -0.21
C SER A 87 14.26 5.10 1.03
N PRO A 88 14.78 6.14 1.72
CA PRO A 88 14.11 6.73 2.87
C PRO A 88 12.80 7.44 2.53
N ILE A 89 12.49 7.63 1.24
CA ILE A 89 11.27 8.30 0.79
C ILE A 89 9.99 7.65 1.31
N ASN A 90 10.01 6.35 1.53
CA ASN A 90 8.81 5.62 1.94
C ASN A 90 8.44 5.84 3.42
N TYR A 91 9.39 6.30 4.23
CA TYR A 91 9.22 6.45 5.68
C TYR A 91 9.66 7.79 6.27
N THR A 92 10.21 8.69 5.46
CA THR A 92 10.75 9.98 5.93
C THR A 92 9.87 11.14 5.51
N CYS A 93 9.49 11.98 6.47
CA CYS A 93 8.92 13.29 6.15
C CYS A 93 10.02 14.31 5.88
N TYR A 94 10.10 14.81 4.65
CA TYR A 94 11.08 15.84 4.26
C TYR A 94 10.66 17.26 4.65
N THR A 95 9.42 17.45 5.07
CA THR A 95 8.84 18.73 5.52
C THR A 95 8.40 18.65 6.98
N PRO A 96 9.27 18.30 7.94
CA PRO A 96 8.86 17.99 9.31
C PRO A 96 8.24 19.18 10.08
N LYS A 97 8.47 20.41 9.61
CA LYS A 97 7.87 21.64 10.14
C LYS A 97 6.48 21.95 9.56
N GLU A 98 6.13 21.32 8.45
CA GLU A 98 4.88 21.48 7.71
C GLU A 98 4.18 20.12 7.66
N ARG A 99 3.77 19.65 8.84
CA ARG A 99 3.03 18.39 8.97
C ARG A 99 1.66 18.53 8.31
N LEU A 100 1.12 17.38 7.87
CA LEU A 100 -0.24 17.32 7.34
C LEU A 100 -1.23 17.80 8.40
N LEU A 101 -2.17 18.65 7.97
CA LEU A 101 -3.18 19.22 8.84
C LEU A 101 -4.21 18.16 9.22
N ILE A 102 -4.65 18.18 10.47
CA ILE A 102 -5.74 17.31 10.95
C ILE A 102 -7.06 17.99 10.58
N ASP A 103 -7.80 17.42 9.63
CA ASP A 103 -9.16 17.87 9.35
C ASP A 103 -10.15 17.18 10.28
N LYS A 104 -10.67 17.93 11.24
CA LYS A 104 -11.64 17.43 12.23
C LYS A 104 -13.05 17.27 11.65
N ASN A 105 -13.33 17.86 10.50
CA ASN A 105 -14.63 17.76 9.84
C ASN A 105 -14.67 16.60 8.83
N GLN A 106 -13.52 15.98 8.54
CA GLN A 106 -13.44 14.84 7.64
C GLN A 106 -13.77 13.55 8.40
N PRO A 107 -14.91 12.89 8.11
CA PRO A 107 -15.28 11.66 8.79
C PRO A 107 -14.35 10.51 8.36
N PRO A 108 -14.15 9.49 9.22
CA PRO A 108 -13.49 8.25 8.83
C PRO A 108 -14.18 7.60 7.62
N ALA A 109 -13.40 7.07 6.69
CA ALA A 109 -13.90 6.38 5.51
C ALA A 109 -13.56 4.89 5.62
N LEU A 110 -14.60 4.04 5.73
CA LEU A 110 -14.47 2.59 5.67
C LEU A 110 -14.76 2.13 4.23
N GLU A 111 -13.82 1.38 3.67
CA GLU A 111 -13.95 0.79 2.34
C GLU A 111 -13.69 -0.71 2.47
N CYS A 112 -14.64 -1.52 2.01
CA CYS A 112 -14.49 -2.97 1.95
C CYS A 112 -14.77 -3.45 0.53
N GLU A 113 -14.04 -4.48 0.12
CA GLU A 113 -14.15 -5.10 -1.19
C GLU A 113 -14.90 -6.43 -1.07
N ASP A 114 -15.73 -6.73 -2.06
CA ASP A 114 -16.43 -8.01 -2.15
C ASP A 114 -15.47 -9.04 -2.75
N ILE A 115 -14.88 -9.85 -1.88
CA ILE A 115 -13.91 -10.88 -2.26
C ILE A 115 -14.63 -12.21 -2.37
N SER A 116 -14.49 -12.86 -3.52
CA SER A 116 -15.06 -14.19 -3.73
C SER A 116 -14.54 -15.19 -2.70
N THR A 117 -15.42 -16.07 -2.21
CA THR A 117 -15.06 -17.04 -1.17
C THR A 117 -14.05 -18.11 -1.63
N ASP A 118 -13.90 -18.28 -2.94
CA ASP A 118 -12.92 -19.17 -3.58
C ASP A 118 -11.63 -18.44 -4.00
N TYR A 119 -11.54 -17.12 -3.75
CA TYR A 119 -10.34 -16.36 -4.03
C TYR A 119 -9.19 -16.82 -3.13
N VAL A 120 -8.02 -16.98 -3.74
CA VAL A 120 -6.80 -17.38 -3.06
C VAL A 120 -5.66 -16.48 -3.54
N PRO A 121 -4.98 -15.75 -2.63
CA PRO A 121 -3.83 -14.94 -3.00
C PRO A 121 -2.67 -15.84 -3.43
N GLN A 122 -1.94 -15.43 -4.46
CA GLN A 122 -0.74 -16.15 -4.90
C GLN A 122 0.49 -15.70 -4.10
N HIS A 123 1.37 -16.65 -3.82
CA HIS A 123 2.69 -16.38 -3.24
C HIS A 123 3.76 -16.30 -4.33
N TYR A 124 4.63 -15.28 -4.23
CA TYR A 124 5.69 -15.06 -5.20
C TYR A 124 7.07 -15.02 -4.54
N CYS A 125 8.00 -15.79 -5.07
CA CYS A 125 9.42 -15.73 -4.73
C CYS A 125 10.05 -14.38 -5.09
N MET A 126 11.15 -14.03 -4.43
CA MET A 126 11.89 -12.76 -4.63
C MET A 126 12.41 -12.57 -6.06
N SER A 127 12.47 -13.62 -6.88
CA SER A 127 12.76 -13.54 -8.32
C SER A 127 11.66 -12.83 -9.15
N THR A 128 10.47 -12.66 -8.57
CA THR A 128 9.32 -12.04 -9.22
C THR A 128 8.99 -10.69 -8.58
N LYS A 129 8.89 -9.65 -9.40
CA LYS A 129 8.37 -8.34 -8.98
C LYS A 129 6.84 -8.41 -8.90
N ILE A 130 6.28 -7.88 -7.81
CA ILE A 130 4.83 -7.81 -7.60
C ILE A 130 4.38 -6.36 -7.80
N GLU A 131 3.40 -6.16 -8.68
CA GLU A 131 2.76 -4.86 -8.91
C GLU A 131 1.31 -4.92 -8.44
N TYR A 132 0.84 -3.84 -7.81
CA TYR A 132 -0.51 -3.74 -7.24
C TYR A 132 -1.32 -2.67 -7.98
N ASP A 133 -2.60 -2.96 -8.24
CA ASP A 133 -3.52 -2.03 -8.91
C ASP A 133 -3.86 -0.81 -8.04
N THR A 134 -3.73 -0.96 -6.72
CA THR A 134 -3.97 0.08 -5.71
C THR A 134 -2.76 0.19 -4.79
N PRO A 135 -2.41 1.39 -4.30
CA PRO A 135 -1.34 1.55 -3.31
C PRO A 135 -1.63 0.82 -1.99
N LEU A 136 -2.90 0.56 -1.68
CA LEU A 136 -3.36 -0.05 -0.43
C LEU A 136 -4.12 -1.37 -0.72
N PRO A 137 -3.42 -2.43 -1.18
CA PRO A 137 -4.02 -3.73 -1.45
C PRO A 137 -4.57 -4.38 -0.18
N THR A 138 -5.77 -4.96 -0.24
CA THR A 138 -6.45 -5.60 0.92
C THR A 138 -6.47 -7.12 0.87
N HIS A 139 -6.11 -7.71 -0.28
CA HIS A 139 -6.17 -9.16 -0.50
C HIS A 139 -5.27 -9.65 -1.65
N ALA A 140 -4.36 -8.81 -2.16
CA ALA A 140 -3.54 -9.15 -3.31
C ALA A 140 -2.44 -10.18 -2.98
N GLY A 141 -1.87 -10.80 -4.01
CA GLY A 141 -0.75 -11.74 -3.87
C GLY A 141 0.52 -11.09 -3.31
N HIS A 142 1.37 -11.87 -2.65
CA HIS A 142 2.38 -11.35 -1.73
C HIS A 142 3.55 -12.34 -1.49
N ARG A 143 4.50 -12.00 -0.61
CA ARG A 143 5.65 -12.87 -0.29
C ARG A 143 5.27 -14.03 0.62
N PRO A 144 5.84 -15.23 0.45
CA PRO A 144 5.50 -16.40 1.27
C PRO A 144 5.92 -16.26 2.74
N LEU A 145 6.88 -15.39 3.08
CA LEU A 145 7.22 -15.07 4.46
C LEU A 145 6.59 -13.73 4.88
N TRP A 146 5.65 -13.77 5.83
CA TRP A 146 5.07 -12.56 6.40
C TRP A 146 5.97 -11.93 7.46
N ALA A 147 5.71 -10.65 7.75
CA ALA A 147 6.42 -9.90 8.77
C ALA A 147 6.12 -10.43 10.17
N MET A 148 7.11 -10.45 11.04
CA MET A 148 6.86 -10.60 12.47
C MET A 148 5.88 -9.51 12.93
N PHE A 149 4.93 -9.84 13.81
CA PHE A 149 4.02 -8.80 14.30
C PHE A 149 4.79 -7.77 15.13
N GLY A 150 4.51 -6.48 14.91
CA GLY A 150 5.22 -5.39 15.55
C GLY A 150 5.31 -4.11 14.72
N GLU A 151 6.16 -3.19 15.17
CA GLU A 151 6.41 -1.90 14.54
C GLU A 151 7.73 -1.92 13.76
N TYR A 152 7.69 -1.37 12.55
CA TYR A 152 8.78 -1.35 11.59
C TYR A 152 9.18 0.09 11.26
N LYS A 153 10.47 0.28 10.95
CA LYS A 153 10.94 1.54 10.36
C LYS A 153 10.32 1.75 8.98
N PHE A 154 10.20 0.67 8.23
CA PHE A 154 9.45 0.56 7.00
C PHE A 154 9.18 -0.92 6.70
N LEU A 155 8.00 -1.22 6.19
CA LEU A 155 7.61 -2.55 5.73
C LEU A 155 6.89 -2.44 4.38
N PRO A 156 7.39 -3.10 3.32
CA PRO A 156 6.79 -3.00 2.00
C PRO A 156 5.46 -3.77 1.91
N PRO A 157 4.57 -3.39 0.96
CA PRO A 157 3.25 -3.99 0.82
C PRO A 157 3.25 -5.50 0.66
N GLN A 158 4.24 -6.05 -0.06
CA GLN A 158 4.37 -7.48 -0.28
C GLN A 158 4.57 -8.30 1.01
N ARG A 159 4.94 -7.67 2.13
CA ARG A 159 5.05 -8.33 3.44
C ARG A 159 3.77 -8.18 4.25
N TRP A 160 3.30 -6.95 4.46
CA TRP A 160 2.12 -6.73 5.30
C TRP A 160 0.80 -7.20 4.64
N SER A 161 0.75 -7.36 3.31
CA SER A 161 -0.38 -8.01 2.63
C SER A 161 -0.55 -9.48 3.05
N HIS A 162 0.54 -10.18 3.37
CA HIS A 162 0.44 -11.52 3.95
C HIS A 162 -0.01 -11.45 5.42
N ASN A 163 0.44 -10.45 6.18
CA ASN A 163 -0.01 -10.28 7.57
C ASN A 163 -1.53 -10.12 7.67
N ILE A 164 -2.18 -9.38 6.76
CA ILE A 164 -3.66 -9.25 6.75
C ILE A 164 -4.37 -10.56 6.37
N GLU A 165 -3.78 -11.43 5.54
CA GLU A 165 -4.29 -12.80 5.32
C GLU A 165 -4.26 -13.62 6.62
N HIS A 166 -3.21 -13.44 7.41
CA HIS A 166 -3.09 -13.97 8.76
C HIS A 166 -3.91 -13.21 9.82
N GLY A 167 -4.88 -12.40 9.39
CA GLY A 167 -5.86 -11.75 10.26
C GLY A 167 -5.31 -10.57 11.06
N SER A 168 -4.17 -10.01 10.66
CA SER A 168 -3.60 -8.86 11.35
C SER A 168 -4.37 -7.57 11.11
N VAL A 169 -4.15 -6.61 12.00
CA VAL A 169 -4.45 -5.20 11.75
C VAL A 169 -3.14 -4.49 11.39
N VAL A 170 -3.03 -4.03 10.13
CA VAL A 170 -1.87 -3.26 9.68
C VAL A 170 -2.22 -1.78 9.78
N MET A 171 -1.55 -1.06 10.67
CA MET A 171 -1.60 0.38 10.80
C MET A 171 -0.54 1.01 9.88
N LEU A 172 -1.01 1.69 8.84
CA LEU A 172 -0.19 2.51 7.96
C LEU A 172 -0.42 3.99 8.27
N TYR A 173 0.63 4.79 8.17
CA TYR A 173 0.51 6.24 8.30
C TYR A 173 1.42 6.95 7.30
N HIS A 174 0.96 8.09 6.79
CA HIS A 174 1.79 8.93 5.95
C HIS A 174 2.99 9.45 6.79
N PRO A 175 4.24 9.45 6.29
CA PRO A 175 5.40 9.89 7.07
C PRO A 175 5.28 11.31 7.64
N CYS A 176 4.55 12.18 6.93
CA CYS A 176 4.27 13.56 7.36
C CYS A 176 2.99 13.72 8.20
N ALA A 177 2.30 12.63 8.58
CA ALA A 177 1.18 12.65 9.49
C ALA A 177 1.54 13.35 10.82
N HIS A 178 0.54 13.93 11.47
CA HIS A 178 0.74 14.62 12.74
C HIS A 178 1.12 13.60 13.84
N PRO A 179 2.30 13.73 14.50
CA PRO A 179 2.81 12.70 15.41
C PRO A 179 1.85 12.33 16.56
N HIS A 180 1.11 13.30 17.09
CA HIS A 180 0.10 13.04 18.13
C HIS A 180 -0.97 12.02 17.69
N GLU A 181 -1.46 12.10 16.45
CA GLU A 181 -2.49 11.18 15.97
C GLU A 181 -1.90 9.80 15.68
N VAL A 182 -0.68 9.74 15.14
CA VAL A 182 0.07 8.48 14.97
C VAL A 182 0.27 7.79 16.32
N ASP A 183 0.72 8.53 17.34
CA ASP A 183 0.94 7.99 18.69
C ASP A 183 -0.37 7.55 19.36
N LYS A 184 -1.45 8.29 19.14
CA LYS A 184 -2.78 7.94 19.64
C LYS A 184 -3.28 6.64 18.99
N LEU A 185 -3.18 6.50 17.67
CA LEU A 185 -3.59 5.29 16.97
C LEU A 185 -2.73 4.09 17.36
N ARG A 186 -1.41 4.28 17.42
CA ARG A 186 -0.45 3.25 17.85
C ARG A 186 -0.85 2.65 19.20
N LYS A 187 -1.09 3.50 20.21
CA LYS A 187 -1.48 3.04 21.56
C LYS A 187 -2.74 2.18 21.54
N ILE A 188 -3.74 2.56 20.75
CA ILE A 188 -4.99 1.80 20.63
C ILE A 188 -4.70 0.44 19.98
N VAL A 189 -4.01 0.42 18.84
CA VAL A 189 -3.71 -0.81 18.09
C VAL A 189 -2.88 -1.78 18.94
N THR A 190 -1.80 -1.32 19.57
CA THR A 190 -0.94 -2.16 20.42
C THR A 190 -1.65 -2.67 21.67
N GLY A 191 -2.64 -1.93 22.17
CA GLY A 191 -3.48 -2.35 23.30
C GLY A 191 -4.67 -3.20 22.90
N CYS A 192 -4.95 -3.36 21.60
CA CYS A 192 -6.13 -4.06 21.11
C CYS A 192 -5.84 -5.46 20.59
N ILE A 193 -4.71 -5.67 19.94
CA ILE A 193 -4.42 -6.93 19.24
C ILE A 193 -2.91 -7.17 19.20
N ARG A 194 -2.46 -8.41 19.42
CA ARG A 194 -1.07 -8.83 19.25
C ARG A 194 -0.69 -8.90 17.78
N LYS A 195 -1.56 -9.46 16.92
CA LYS A 195 -1.39 -9.49 15.46
C LYS A 195 -1.54 -8.09 14.85
N HIS A 196 -0.70 -7.14 15.25
CA HIS A 196 -0.59 -5.83 14.60
C HIS A 196 0.72 -5.71 13.83
N VAL A 197 0.67 -4.88 12.80
CA VAL A 197 1.85 -4.36 12.12
C VAL A 197 1.72 -2.85 12.05
N ILE A 198 2.78 -2.11 12.37
CA ILE A 198 2.78 -0.64 12.27
C ILE A 198 3.94 -0.23 11.38
N SER A 199 3.66 0.52 10.32
CA SER A 199 4.70 1.03 9.42
C SER A 199 4.31 2.39 8.83
N PRO A 200 5.25 3.32 8.68
CA PRO A 200 5.03 4.46 7.78
C PRO A 200 4.95 3.98 6.32
N TYR A 201 4.18 4.69 5.50
CA TYR A 201 4.04 4.43 4.07
C TYR A 201 3.62 5.70 3.33
N ASN A 202 4.49 6.21 2.45
CA ASN A 202 4.28 7.47 1.71
C ASN A 202 3.13 7.44 0.70
N LEU A 203 2.63 6.25 0.32
CA LEU A 203 1.45 6.14 -0.54
C LEU A 203 0.12 6.14 0.24
N VAL A 204 0.17 6.33 1.56
CA VAL A 204 -1.02 6.69 2.34
C VAL A 204 -1.50 8.09 1.92
N PRO A 205 -2.77 8.29 1.56
CA PRO A 205 -3.28 9.59 1.12
C PRO A 205 -3.07 10.71 2.16
N GLU A 206 -2.77 11.92 1.70
CA GLU A 206 -2.50 13.05 2.58
C GLU A 206 -3.73 13.58 3.33
N ASP A 207 -4.93 13.42 2.75
CA ASP A 207 -6.22 13.78 3.35
C ASP A 207 -6.67 12.75 4.41
N TYR A 208 -6.25 11.50 4.25
CA TYR A 208 -6.41 10.41 5.22
C TYR A 208 -5.05 9.83 5.65
N PRO A 209 -4.24 10.59 6.40
CA PRO A 209 -2.86 10.23 6.73
C PRO A 209 -2.70 9.03 7.67
N LEU A 210 -3.81 8.39 8.09
CA LEU A 210 -3.85 7.26 8.99
C LEU A 210 -4.79 6.19 8.40
N VAL A 211 -4.29 4.96 8.26
CA VAL A 211 -5.06 3.85 7.69
C VAL A 211 -4.89 2.61 8.56
N LEU A 212 -6.00 1.94 8.87
CA LEU A 212 -5.99 0.56 9.33
C LEU A 212 -6.40 -0.34 8.16
N MET A 213 -5.63 -1.39 7.93
CA MET A 213 -5.88 -2.39 6.90
C MET A 213 -6.12 -3.73 7.57
N THR A 214 -7.12 -4.46 7.08
CA THR A 214 -7.39 -5.87 7.37
C THR A 214 -7.71 -6.57 6.06
N TRP A 215 -7.94 -7.88 6.10
CA TRP A 215 -8.36 -8.62 4.91
C TRP A 215 -9.63 -8.01 4.32
N GLY A 216 -9.57 -7.60 3.06
CA GLY A 216 -10.69 -7.03 2.29
C GLY A 216 -11.20 -5.66 2.73
N CYS A 217 -10.67 -5.04 3.79
CA CYS A 217 -11.18 -3.76 4.29
C CYS A 217 -10.06 -2.79 4.67
N ARG A 218 -10.34 -1.49 4.53
CA ARG A 218 -9.47 -0.40 4.98
C ARG A 218 -10.29 0.71 5.64
N LEU A 219 -9.83 1.18 6.81
CA LEU A 219 -10.36 2.34 7.51
C LEU A 219 -9.37 3.49 7.39
N LYS A 220 -9.77 4.54 6.67
CA LYS A 220 -9.00 5.76 6.43
C LYS A 220 -9.45 6.87 7.37
N MET A 221 -8.51 7.59 7.99
CA MET A 221 -8.81 8.62 9.00
C MET A 221 -7.90 9.85 8.86
N SER A 222 -8.49 11.04 9.05
CA SER A 222 -7.75 12.30 9.27
C SER A 222 -7.45 12.52 10.76
N GLN A 223 -8.43 12.18 11.62
CA GLN A 223 -8.32 12.21 13.07
C GLN A 223 -8.67 10.86 13.66
N VAL A 224 -7.96 10.44 14.71
CA VAL A 224 -8.24 9.20 15.42
C VAL A 224 -9.47 9.36 16.31
N ASP A 225 -10.51 8.57 16.04
CA ASP A 225 -11.61 8.31 16.96
C ASP A 225 -11.42 6.91 17.57
N GLU A 226 -11.20 6.85 18.89
CA GLU A 226 -10.93 5.59 19.58
C GLU A 226 -12.09 4.60 19.48
N LYS A 227 -13.35 5.06 19.51
CA LYS A 227 -14.50 4.18 19.42
C LYS A 227 -14.59 3.55 18.04
N VAL A 228 -14.38 4.36 16.99
CA VAL A 228 -14.38 3.89 15.60
C VAL A 228 -13.25 2.89 15.37
N VAL A 229 -12.04 3.19 15.85
CA VAL A 229 -10.88 2.28 15.73
C VAL A 229 -11.13 0.96 16.44
N LYS A 230 -11.56 0.99 17.71
CA LYS A 230 -11.83 -0.24 18.48
C LYS A 230 -12.96 -1.05 17.85
N HIS A 231 -14.00 -0.40 17.34
CA HIS A 231 -15.08 -1.08 16.63
C HIS A 231 -14.55 -1.75 15.35
N TYR A 232 -13.79 -1.04 14.53
CA TYR A 232 -13.19 -1.60 13.32
C TYR A 232 -12.30 -2.82 13.62
N ILE A 233 -11.43 -2.74 14.64
CA ILE A 233 -10.57 -3.87 15.01
C ILE A 233 -11.43 -5.08 15.42
N LYS A 234 -12.47 -4.89 16.23
CA LYS A 234 -13.35 -5.98 16.67
C LYS A 234 -14.12 -6.63 15.53
N GLU A 235 -14.57 -5.83 14.56
CA GLU A 235 -15.38 -6.32 13.44
C GLU A 235 -14.53 -6.95 12.33
N HIS A 236 -13.29 -6.51 12.11
CA HIS A 236 -12.54 -6.85 10.90
C HIS A 236 -11.22 -7.59 11.14
N ALA A 237 -10.64 -7.54 12.34
CA ALA A 237 -9.45 -8.33 12.62
C ALA A 237 -9.75 -9.83 12.61
N LEU A 238 -8.73 -10.67 12.42
CA LEU A 238 -8.82 -12.13 12.43
C LEU A 238 -9.69 -12.76 11.30
N HIS A 239 -10.30 -11.96 10.42
CA HIS A 239 -11.15 -12.43 9.31
C HIS A 239 -10.41 -12.72 8.00
N GLY A 240 -9.07 -12.73 8.01
CA GLY A 240 -8.30 -13.22 6.87
C GLY A 240 -8.45 -14.75 6.71
N PRO A 241 -8.22 -15.31 5.51
CA PRO A 241 -8.29 -16.75 5.23
C PRO A 241 -7.56 -17.62 6.26
N GLU A 242 -6.47 -17.11 6.82
CA GLU A 242 -5.64 -17.78 7.82
C GLU A 242 -5.60 -17.04 9.16
N GLY A 243 -6.59 -16.20 9.43
CA GLY A 243 -6.66 -15.36 10.63
C GLY A 243 -6.71 -16.13 11.93
N HIS A 244 -7.18 -17.39 11.89
CA HIS A 244 -7.18 -18.31 13.03
C HIS A 244 -5.80 -18.85 13.40
N LEU A 245 -4.79 -18.71 12.53
CA LEU A 245 -3.43 -19.18 12.78
C LEU A 245 -2.64 -18.13 13.57
N SER A 246 -2.10 -18.53 14.72
CA SER A 246 -1.37 -17.61 15.62
C SER A 246 0.15 -17.56 15.38
N LYS A 247 0.63 -18.26 14.36
CA LYS A 247 2.07 -18.38 14.05
C LYS A 247 2.71 -17.02 13.83
N GLU A 248 3.91 -16.86 14.37
CA GLU A 248 4.71 -15.64 14.22
C GLU A 248 5.36 -15.56 12.83
N GLY A 249 5.46 -14.35 12.28
CA GLY A 249 6.12 -14.10 11.00
C GLY A 249 7.64 -14.25 11.06
N GLN A 250 8.24 -14.54 9.91
CA GLN A 250 9.67 -14.84 9.80
C GLN A 250 10.50 -13.65 9.32
N TYR A 251 9.87 -12.65 8.69
CA TYR A 251 10.57 -11.46 8.20
C TYR A 251 10.76 -10.41 9.32
N THR A 252 12.01 -10.06 9.59
CA THR A 252 12.39 -9.14 10.69
C THR A 252 13.25 -7.95 10.25
N HIS A 253 13.53 -7.81 8.95
CA HIS A 253 14.30 -6.68 8.45
C HIS A 253 13.56 -5.36 8.75
N LEU A 254 14.28 -4.41 9.36
CA LEU A 254 13.76 -3.13 9.88
C LEU A 254 12.71 -3.20 11.00
N LEU A 255 12.54 -4.34 11.66
CA LEU A 255 11.72 -4.44 12.87
C LEU A 255 12.32 -3.55 13.98
N LEU A 256 11.51 -2.63 14.51
CA LEU A 256 11.87 -1.76 15.62
C LEU A 256 11.43 -2.34 16.95
N THR A 257 10.20 -2.88 17.01
CA THR A 257 9.62 -3.41 18.24
C THR A 257 8.71 -4.56 17.90
N LYS A 258 8.97 -5.72 18.50
CA LYS A 258 8.08 -6.89 18.40
C LYS A 258 6.79 -6.63 19.15
N ALA A 259 5.65 -7.06 18.59
CA ALA A 259 4.36 -7.01 19.26
C ALA A 259 4.36 -7.84 20.56
N SER A 260 3.71 -7.30 21.59
CA SER A 260 3.37 -8.01 22.82
C SER A 260 1.89 -8.36 22.85
N ILE A 261 1.53 -9.37 23.64
CA ILE A 261 0.12 -9.68 23.93
C ILE A 261 -0.47 -8.49 24.73
N PRO A 262 -1.62 -7.93 24.31
CA PRO A 262 -2.31 -6.90 25.08
C PRO A 262 -2.69 -7.41 26.47
N GLU A 263 -2.63 -6.53 27.48
CA GLU A 263 -3.08 -6.85 28.83
C GLU A 263 -4.57 -7.22 28.80
N GLY A 264 -4.92 -8.41 29.29
CA GLY A 264 -6.31 -8.93 29.23
C GLY A 264 -6.64 -9.73 27.97
N SER A 265 -5.67 -9.96 27.08
CA SER A 265 -5.81 -10.84 25.91
C SER A 265 -4.91 -12.09 26.00
N THR A 266 -4.89 -12.90 24.94
CA THR A 266 -4.13 -14.16 24.84
C THR A 266 -3.17 -14.13 23.64
N PHE A 267 -2.34 -15.18 23.51
CA PHE A 267 -1.47 -15.33 22.33
C PHE A 267 -2.27 -15.43 21.01
N ASP A 268 -3.50 -15.93 21.10
CA ASP A 268 -4.40 -16.17 19.97
C ASP A 268 -5.32 -14.97 19.67
N ASP A 269 -5.18 -13.87 20.43
CA ASP A 269 -6.04 -12.68 20.33
C ASP A 269 -7.53 -12.96 20.61
N ASP A 270 -7.83 -13.89 21.54
CA ASP A 270 -9.20 -14.28 21.90
C ASP A 270 -10.08 -13.11 22.40
N VAL A 271 -9.44 -12.08 22.96
CA VAL A 271 -10.09 -10.85 23.42
C VAL A 271 -9.46 -9.66 22.70
N LEU A 272 -10.18 -9.14 21.72
CA LEU A 272 -9.79 -7.93 20.99
C LEU A 272 -10.19 -6.67 21.78
N CYS A 273 -9.26 -5.73 21.94
CA CYS A 273 -9.46 -4.51 22.72
C CYS A 273 -10.04 -4.77 24.12
N PRO A 274 -9.31 -5.50 24.98
CA PRO A 274 -9.69 -5.73 26.38
C PRO A 274 -9.84 -4.45 27.20
#